data_AF-A0A4P8MJS4-F1
#
_entry.id   AF-A0A4P8MJS4-F1
#
_cell.length_a   1.000
_cell.length_b   1.000
_cell.length_c   1.000
_cell.angle_alpha   90.00
_cell.angle_beta   90.00
_cell.angle_gamma   90.00
#
_symmetry.space_group_name_H-M   'P 1'
#
loop_
_entity.id
_entity.type
_entity.pdbx_description
1 polymer ?
#
loop_
_entity_poly.entity_id
_entity_poly.type
_entity_poly.pdbx_seq_one_letter_code
_entity_poly.pdbx_strand_id
1 'polypeptide(L)'
;MRKYIYLILLLLFCNFGCTDSKICDNVTVLPNSVAMSRSSDTSQRLFKFPIKPGSAQWMSFETHQQKIDACRIPDNLLPLLSTEELVEICMEYPLLIDAYAYNNIVEGMQQVTSTFNGFQELFKRKDNCICLFDYLKSNDLRQENTFGLDEINLAKKTIYYALAEVLLSFDRIIQNADDDQKKHIALFSCDLIESQEQKPSVYGLSSIGASAYLAGSVIAKKKSVTRAGNVLSDFLIRKMILNNEELQELKDVYKNSINNW
;
A
#
# COMPACT_ATOMS: atom_id res chain seq x y z
N MET A 1 27.51 -11.41 5.19
CA MET A 1 26.90 -12.71 4.79
C MET A 1 26.07 -13.40 5.87
N ARG A 2 26.31 -13.21 7.18
CA ARG A 2 25.51 -13.85 8.25
C ARG A 2 24.13 -13.22 8.55
N LYS A 3 23.80 -12.06 7.97
CA LYS A 3 22.53 -11.32 8.24
C LYS A 3 21.38 -11.65 7.28
N TYR A 4 21.65 -12.31 6.15
CA TYR A 4 20.61 -12.74 5.21
C TYR A 4 20.07 -14.15 5.50
N ILE A 5 20.74 -14.91 6.37
CA ILE A 5 20.38 -16.30 6.69
C ILE A 5 19.06 -16.36 7.48
N TYR A 6 18.80 -15.38 8.36
CA TYR A 6 17.55 -15.35 9.13
C TYR A 6 16.35 -14.79 8.34
N LEU A 7 16.59 -13.96 7.31
CA LEU A 7 15.53 -13.41 6.47
C LEU A 7 15.05 -14.41 5.40
N ILE A 8 15.93 -15.32 4.95
CA ILE A 8 15.57 -16.43 4.05
C ILE A 8 14.76 -17.52 4.79
N LEU A 9 14.96 -17.68 6.10
CA LEU A 9 14.24 -18.67 6.90
C LEU A 9 12.76 -18.32 7.13
N LEU A 10 12.36 -17.05 7.04
CA LEU A 10 10.93 -16.67 7.17
C LEU A 10 10.16 -16.84 5.85
N LEU A 11 10.84 -16.80 4.70
CA LEU A 11 10.25 -16.99 3.37
C LEU A 11 10.19 -18.47 2.93
N LEU A 12 10.83 -19.38 3.66
CA LEU A 12 10.87 -20.82 3.36
C LEU A 12 9.71 -21.63 3.98
N PHE A 13 8.85 -21.04 4.82
CA PHE A 13 7.71 -21.74 5.42
C PHE A 13 6.44 -21.81 4.54
N CYS A 14 6.46 -21.28 3.31
CA CYS A 14 5.35 -21.41 2.36
C CYS A 14 5.52 -22.54 1.32
N ASN A 15 6.54 -23.40 1.43
CA ASN A 15 6.81 -24.45 0.43
C ASN A 15 6.94 -25.87 1.02
N PHE A 16 6.10 -26.25 1.98
CA PHE A 16 5.85 -27.68 2.27
C PHE A 16 4.36 -27.94 2.45
N GLY A 17 3.71 -28.23 1.34
CA GLY A 17 2.35 -28.74 1.26
C GLY A 17 2.21 -29.67 0.06
N CYS A 18 3.09 -30.67 -0.05
CA CYS A 18 2.87 -31.82 -0.91
C CYS A 18 2.09 -32.85 -0.10
N THR A 19 0.82 -33.08 -0.42
CA THR A 19 0.20 -34.38 -0.18
C THR A 19 -0.49 -34.82 -1.45
N ASP A 20 0.12 -35.82 -2.09
CA ASP A 20 -0.52 -36.68 -3.08
C ASP A 20 -1.84 -37.23 -2.50
N SER A 21 -2.94 -36.97 -3.19
CA SER A 21 -4.17 -37.71 -3.01
C SER A 21 -4.85 -37.86 -4.36
N LYS A 22 -5.08 -39.12 -4.70
CA LYS A 22 -5.53 -39.65 -5.98
C LYS A 22 -6.91 -39.13 -6.39
N ILE A 23 -7.07 -39.04 -7.71
CA ILE A 23 -8.32 -38.84 -8.45
C ILE A 23 -9.40 -39.82 -7.99
N CYS A 24 -10.59 -39.29 -7.71
CA CYS A 24 -11.87 -40.01 -7.85
C CYS A 24 -12.87 -39.06 -8.50
N ASP A 25 -13.35 -39.44 -9.67
CA ASP A 25 -14.43 -38.80 -10.41
C ASP A 25 -15.71 -38.67 -9.58
N ASN A 26 -16.41 -37.55 -9.72
CA ASN A 26 -17.83 -37.54 -10.09
C ASN A 26 -18.30 -36.12 -10.41
N VAL A 27 -18.61 -35.93 -11.70
CA VAL A 27 -19.35 -34.80 -12.23
C VAL A 27 -20.79 -34.88 -11.72
N THR A 28 -21.21 -33.90 -10.94
CA THR A 28 -22.64 -33.56 -10.78
C THR A 28 -22.82 -32.07 -11.01
N VAL A 29 -23.40 -31.78 -12.17
CA VAL A 29 -23.90 -30.46 -12.57
C VAL A 29 -25.08 -30.11 -11.67
N LEU A 30 -25.03 -28.96 -10.98
CA LEU A 30 -26.21 -28.31 -10.41
C LEU A 30 -26.19 -26.80 -10.71
N PRO A 31 -27.38 -26.18 -10.85
CA PRO A 31 -27.59 -25.05 -11.75
C PRO A 31 -27.49 -23.68 -11.07
N ASN A 32 -27.11 -22.70 -11.89
CA ASN A 32 -27.24 -21.25 -11.73
C ASN A 32 -27.83 -20.74 -10.40
N SER A 33 -26.97 -20.20 -9.54
CA SER A 33 -27.33 -19.09 -8.67
C SER A 33 -26.68 -17.81 -9.22
N VAL A 34 -27.47 -16.76 -9.28
CA VAL A 34 -27.20 -15.50 -9.98
C VAL A 34 -25.94 -14.85 -9.41
N ALA A 35 -24.83 -14.99 -10.13
CA ALA A 35 -23.68 -14.11 -9.96
C ALA A 35 -24.09 -12.73 -10.47
N MET A 36 -24.26 -11.77 -9.55
CA MET A 36 -24.30 -10.36 -9.89
C MET A 36 -22.90 -9.97 -10.36
N SER A 37 -22.69 -10.13 -11.66
CA SER A 37 -21.49 -9.76 -12.37
C SER A 37 -21.33 -8.24 -12.31
N ARG A 38 -20.35 -7.78 -11.53
CA ARG A 38 -19.70 -6.52 -11.88
C ARG A 38 -18.80 -6.85 -13.07
N SER A 39 -19.36 -6.72 -14.27
CA SER A 39 -18.59 -6.37 -15.45
C SER A 39 -17.97 -4.98 -15.20
N SER A 40 -16.85 -4.91 -14.49
CA SER A 40 -15.86 -3.89 -14.88
C SER A 40 -15.26 -4.45 -16.15
N ASP A 41 -15.83 -4.04 -17.27
CA ASP A 41 -15.22 -4.25 -18.56
C ASP A 41 -13.75 -3.86 -18.41
N THR A 42 -12.85 -4.83 -18.62
CA THR A 42 -11.43 -4.58 -18.74
C THR A 42 -11.22 -3.90 -20.09
N SER A 43 -11.86 -2.76 -20.30
CA SER A 43 -11.80 -1.99 -21.53
C SER A 43 -10.41 -1.34 -21.59
N GLN A 44 -9.47 -2.10 -22.16
CA GLN A 44 -8.15 -1.71 -22.66
C GLN A 44 -7.34 -0.75 -21.79
N ARG A 45 -6.88 -1.21 -20.61
CA ARG A 45 -5.68 -0.61 -20.01
C ARG A 45 -4.52 -0.63 -21.01
N LEU A 46 -3.81 0.48 -21.12
CA LEU A 46 -2.67 0.67 -22.01
C LEU A 46 -1.48 -0.20 -21.60
N PHE A 47 -1.32 -0.48 -20.31
CA PHE A 47 -0.25 -1.31 -19.79
C PHE A 47 -0.75 -2.40 -18.84
N LYS A 48 -0.11 -3.58 -18.92
CA LYS A 48 -0.22 -4.68 -17.96
C LYS A 48 1.15 -5.30 -17.77
N PHE A 49 1.50 -5.69 -16.55
CA PHE A 49 2.76 -6.38 -16.28
C PHE A 49 2.83 -7.69 -17.08
N PRO A 50 3.85 -7.86 -17.95
CA PRO A 50 3.93 -8.99 -18.86
C PRO A 50 4.24 -10.30 -18.13
N ILE A 51 4.99 -10.22 -17.02
CA ILE A 51 5.42 -11.35 -16.21
C ILE A 51 5.01 -11.09 -14.77
N LYS A 52 4.35 -12.07 -14.13
CA LYS A 52 3.80 -11.95 -12.78
C LYS A 52 4.40 -12.99 -11.82
N PRO A 53 4.45 -12.69 -10.51
CA PRO A 53 4.81 -13.65 -9.47
C PRO A 53 4.00 -14.95 -9.59
N GLY A 54 4.66 -16.09 -9.43
CA GLY A 54 4.06 -17.42 -9.58
C GLY A 54 4.12 -18.00 -11.01
N SER A 55 4.46 -17.21 -12.03
CA SER A 55 4.70 -17.74 -13.38
C SER A 55 6.07 -18.44 -13.49
N ALA A 56 6.20 -19.41 -14.40
CA ALA A 56 7.46 -20.10 -14.66
C ALA A 56 8.58 -19.12 -15.07
N GLN A 57 8.25 -18.12 -15.89
CA GLN A 57 9.18 -17.07 -16.30
C GLN A 57 9.66 -16.24 -15.09
N TRP A 58 8.75 -15.85 -14.20
CA TRP A 58 9.12 -15.12 -12.98
C TRP A 58 10.06 -15.90 -12.07
N MET A 59 9.82 -17.21 -11.95
CA MET A 59 10.65 -18.11 -11.16
C MET A 59 12.02 -18.38 -11.80
N SER A 60 12.15 -18.18 -13.12
CA SER A 60 13.40 -18.37 -13.85
C SER A 60 14.39 -17.20 -13.72
N PHE A 61 13.97 -16.06 -13.19
CA PHE A 61 14.87 -14.92 -12.95
C PHE A 61 15.86 -15.23 -11.82
N GLU A 62 17.15 -15.14 -12.14
CA GLU A 62 18.26 -15.38 -11.22
C GLU A 62 18.56 -14.19 -10.31
N THR A 63 18.27 -12.98 -10.77
CA THR A 63 18.57 -11.73 -10.06
C THR A 63 17.32 -10.89 -9.79
N HIS A 64 17.37 -10.11 -8.71
CA HIS A 64 16.32 -9.13 -8.42
C HIS A 64 16.21 -8.06 -9.51
N GLN A 65 17.34 -7.67 -10.12
CA GLN A 65 17.36 -6.70 -11.22
C GLN A 65 16.57 -7.19 -12.44
N GLN A 66 16.67 -8.48 -12.80
CA GLN A 66 15.86 -9.04 -13.89
C GLN A 66 14.35 -8.92 -13.63
N LYS A 67 13.91 -9.06 -12.37
CA LYS A 67 12.50 -8.85 -12.00
C LYS A 67 12.08 -7.38 -12.13
N ILE A 68 12.94 -6.44 -11.73
CA ILE A 68 12.71 -5.01 -11.93
C ILE A 68 12.60 -4.70 -13.42
N ASP A 69 13.55 -5.19 -14.23
CA ASP A 69 13.62 -4.95 -15.67
C ASP A 69 12.38 -5.51 -16.38
N ALA A 70 11.92 -6.70 -15.99
CA ALA A 70 10.71 -7.33 -16.52
C ALA A 70 9.42 -6.55 -16.21
N CYS A 71 9.44 -5.68 -15.20
CA CYS A 71 8.29 -4.87 -14.82
C CYS A 71 8.29 -3.47 -15.45
N ARG A 72 9.37 -3.05 -16.12
CA ARG A 72 9.48 -1.68 -16.66
C ARG A 72 8.36 -1.38 -17.67
N ILE A 73 7.78 -0.18 -17.55
CA ILE A 73 6.84 0.35 -18.54
C ILE A 73 7.66 0.86 -19.74
N PRO A 74 7.29 0.58 -21.00
CA PRO A 74 7.93 1.20 -22.16
C PRO A 74 7.89 2.74 -22.08
N ASP A 75 9.01 3.42 -22.36
CA ASP A 75 9.14 4.87 -22.15
C ASP A 75 8.16 5.68 -23.03
N ASN A 76 7.81 5.17 -24.21
CA ASN A 76 6.81 5.78 -25.10
C ASN A 76 5.37 5.67 -24.57
N LEU A 77 5.11 4.77 -23.62
CA LEU A 77 3.79 4.54 -23.04
C LEU A 77 3.55 5.40 -21.80
N LEU A 78 4.60 5.68 -21.02
CA LEU A 78 4.53 6.50 -19.80
C LEU A 78 3.75 7.82 -19.95
N PRO A 79 3.98 8.66 -20.99
CA PRO A 79 3.24 9.92 -21.13
C PRO A 79 1.78 9.73 -21.61
N LEU A 80 1.40 8.54 -22.08
CA LEU A 80 0.06 8.24 -22.59
C LEU A 80 -0.89 7.76 -21.48
N LEU A 81 -0.35 7.22 -20.38
CA LEU A 81 -1.14 6.74 -19.24
C LEU A 81 -1.83 7.93 -18.56
N SER A 82 -3.11 7.81 -18.21
CA SER A 82 -3.76 8.76 -17.28
C SER A 82 -3.14 8.64 -15.88
N THR A 83 -3.32 9.63 -15.02
CA THR A 83 -2.72 9.61 -13.67
C THR A 83 -3.37 8.55 -12.80
N GLU A 84 -4.68 8.36 -12.96
CA GLU A 84 -5.46 7.29 -12.34
C GLU A 84 -4.95 5.91 -12.78
N GLU A 85 -4.79 5.69 -14.09
CA GLU A 85 -4.24 4.42 -14.60
C GLU A 85 -2.81 4.19 -14.10
N LEU A 86 -1.98 5.23 -14.07
CA LEU A 86 -0.61 5.11 -13.56
C LEU A 86 -0.58 4.77 -12.05
N VAL A 87 -1.49 5.32 -11.25
CA VAL A 87 -1.64 4.96 -9.83
C VAL A 87 -2.02 3.49 -9.70
N GLU A 88 -2.99 3.00 -10.47
CA GLU A 88 -3.35 1.57 -10.46
C GLU A 88 -2.15 0.68 -10.82
N ILE A 89 -1.41 1.02 -11.89
CA ILE A 89 -0.22 0.28 -12.31
C ILE A 89 0.85 0.27 -11.22
N CYS A 90 1.07 1.41 -10.56
CA CYS A 90 2.01 1.53 -9.45
C CYS A 90 1.61 0.65 -8.26
N MET A 91 0.32 0.59 -7.95
CA MET A 91 -0.20 -0.22 -6.84
C MET A 91 -0.28 -1.72 -7.18
N GLU A 92 -0.34 -2.06 -8.46
CA GLU A 92 -0.24 -3.44 -8.96
C GLU A 92 1.21 -3.89 -9.21
N TYR A 93 2.21 -3.05 -8.92
CA TYR A 93 3.62 -3.35 -9.17
C TYR A 93 4.04 -4.66 -8.47
N PRO A 94 4.51 -5.69 -9.20
CA PRO A 94 4.78 -7.01 -8.64
C PRO A 94 5.76 -7.06 -7.47
N LEU A 95 6.70 -6.10 -7.40
CA LEU A 95 7.71 -6.02 -6.35
C LEU A 95 7.37 -4.95 -5.30
N LEU A 96 6.14 -4.43 -5.28
CA LEU A 96 5.71 -3.44 -4.29
C LEU A 96 5.87 -3.96 -2.85
N ILE A 97 5.63 -5.26 -2.66
CA ILE A 97 5.76 -5.94 -1.37
C ILE A 97 7.18 -5.92 -0.81
N ASP A 98 8.20 -5.70 -1.65
CA ASP A 98 9.61 -5.65 -1.21
C ASP A 98 9.87 -4.49 -0.25
N ALA A 99 8.95 -3.51 -0.16
CA ALA A 99 8.98 -2.48 0.86
C ALA A 99 9.00 -3.06 2.29
N TYR A 100 8.44 -4.24 2.52
CA TYR A 100 8.46 -4.90 3.84
C TYR A 100 9.79 -5.61 4.16
N ALA A 101 10.76 -5.64 3.23
CA ALA A 101 12.09 -6.21 3.47
C ALA A 101 13.06 -5.26 4.21
N TYR A 102 12.59 -4.08 4.63
CA TYR A 102 13.38 -3.00 5.24
C TYR A 102 13.02 -2.77 6.71
N ASN A 103 13.77 -1.91 7.39
CA ASN A 103 13.58 -1.62 8.82
C ASN A 103 12.20 -1.02 9.13
N ASN A 104 11.64 -0.26 8.19
CA ASN A 104 10.27 0.23 8.23
C ASN A 104 9.73 0.36 6.80
N ILE A 105 8.40 0.32 6.68
CA ILE A 105 7.69 0.34 5.40
C ILE A 105 7.92 1.64 4.61
N VAL A 106 8.19 2.76 5.30
CA VAL A 106 8.46 4.06 4.67
C VAL A 106 9.80 4.02 3.93
N GLU A 107 10.86 3.52 4.58
CA GLU A 107 12.18 3.31 3.94
C GLU A 107 12.10 2.30 2.81
N GLY A 108 11.35 1.22 2.99
CA GLY A 108 11.15 0.25 1.94
C GLY A 108 10.43 0.82 0.73
N MET A 109 9.38 1.61 0.93
CA MET A 109 8.69 2.32 -0.15
C MET A 109 9.62 3.34 -0.85
N GLN A 110 10.51 4.01 -0.12
CA GLN A 110 11.50 4.89 -0.74
C GLN A 110 12.42 4.12 -1.69
N GLN A 111 12.83 2.89 -1.32
CA GLN A 111 13.65 2.05 -2.18
C GLN A 111 12.89 1.49 -3.37
N VAL A 112 11.70 0.92 -3.15
CA VAL A 112 10.83 0.39 -4.21
C VAL A 112 10.51 1.46 -5.25
N THR A 113 10.09 2.64 -4.80
CA THR A 113 9.73 3.74 -5.71
C THR A 113 10.93 4.29 -6.47
N SER A 114 12.16 4.16 -5.96
CA SER A 114 13.38 4.60 -6.64
C SER A 114 13.76 3.74 -7.86
N THR A 115 13.27 2.50 -7.94
CA THR A 115 13.71 1.51 -8.94
C THR A 115 12.74 1.31 -10.11
N PHE A 116 11.43 1.50 -9.89
CA PHE A 116 10.41 1.32 -10.93
C PHE A 116 10.06 2.65 -11.62
N ASN A 117 10.09 2.66 -12.95
CA ASN A 117 9.88 3.89 -13.74
C ASN A 117 8.44 4.44 -13.68
N GLY A 118 7.45 3.61 -13.33
CA GLY A 118 6.07 4.09 -13.11
C GLY A 118 5.98 5.11 -11.97
N PHE A 119 6.64 4.87 -10.84
CA PHE A 119 6.66 5.83 -9.73
C PHE A 119 7.42 7.11 -10.09
N GLN A 120 8.51 7.00 -10.84
CA GLN A 120 9.27 8.17 -11.31
C GLN A 120 8.41 9.06 -12.20
N GLU A 121 7.56 8.46 -13.04
CA GLU A 121 6.61 9.21 -13.84
C GLU A 121 5.51 9.82 -12.98
N LEU A 122 4.95 9.06 -12.02
CA LEU A 122 3.90 9.53 -11.11
C LEU A 122 4.35 10.76 -10.30
N PHE A 123 5.60 10.78 -9.84
CA PHE A 123 6.15 11.92 -9.09
C PHE A 123 6.30 13.20 -9.91
N LYS A 124 6.26 13.14 -11.25
CA LYS A 124 6.28 14.33 -12.11
C LYS A 124 4.90 14.95 -12.29
N ARG A 125 3.82 14.21 -12.02
CA ARG A 125 2.45 14.64 -12.31
C ARG A 125 1.89 15.52 -11.21
N LYS A 126 1.17 16.59 -11.60
CA LYS A 126 0.65 17.61 -10.67
C LYS A 126 -0.61 17.17 -9.93
N ASP A 127 -1.37 16.29 -10.53
CA ASP A 127 -2.59 15.66 -10.03
C ASP A 127 -2.32 14.35 -9.26
N ASN A 128 -1.05 13.96 -9.06
CA ASN A 128 -0.71 12.68 -8.44
C ASN A 128 -1.32 12.48 -7.04
N CYS A 129 -1.42 13.55 -6.24
CA CYS A 129 -1.93 13.47 -4.89
C CYS A 129 -3.42 13.19 -4.86
N ILE A 130 -4.21 13.90 -5.69
CA ILE A 130 -5.65 13.70 -5.72
C ILE A 130 -6.01 12.34 -6.32
N CYS A 131 -5.35 11.90 -7.39
CA CYS A 131 -5.60 10.58 -7.98
C CYS A 131 -5.23 9.44 -7.01
N LEU A 132 -4.12 9.56 -6.26
CA LEU A 132 -3.75 8.56 -5.26
C LEU A 132 -4.69 8.57 -4.04
N PHE A 133 -5.17 9.74 -3.64
CA PHE A 133 -6.17 9.84 -2.58
C PHE A 133 -7.52 9.26 -3.00
N ASP A 134 -7.93 9.46 -4.26
CA ASP A 134 -9.11 8.83 -4.84
C ASP A 134 -8.97 7.31 -4.88
N TYR A 135 -7.79 6.79 -5.28
CA TYR A 135 -7.48 5.37 -5.21
C TYR A 135 -7.66 4.81 -3.79
N LEU A 136 -7.14 5.49 -2.76
CA LEU A 136 -7.33 5.06 -1.36
C LEU A 136 -8.81 5.03 -0.97
N LYS A 137 -9.58 6.08 -1.27
CA LYS A 137 -11.02 6.12 -0.96
C LYS A 137 -11.78 5.00 -1.67
N SER A 138 -11.46 4.70 -2.93
CA SER A 138 -12.10 3.64 -3.70
C SER A 138 -11.75 2.23 -3.20
N ASN A 139 -10.63 2.07 -2.49
CA ASN A 139 -10.17 0.81 -1.92
C ASN A 139 -10.31 0.76 -0.38
N ASP A 140 -11.10 1.67 0.20
CA ASP A 140 -11.26 1.82 1.64
C ASP A 140 -11.83 0.55 2.29
N LEU A 141 -10.99 -0.15 3.06
CA LEU A 141 -11.32 -1.43 3.70
C LEU A 141 -12.38 -1.31 4.80
N ARG A 142 -12.74 -0.10 5.23
CA ARG A 142 -13.84 0.12 6.17
C ARG A 142 -15.20 -0.09 5.51
N GLN A 143 -15.28 0.16 4.20
CA GLN A 143 -16.50 0.08 3.41
C GLN A 143 -16.72 -1.32 2.81
N GLU A 144 -15.70 -2.17 2.81
CA GLU A 144 -15.84 -3.54 2.34
C GLU A 144 -16.61 -4.40 3.34
N ASN A 145 -17.59 -5.14 2.81
CA ASN A 145 -18.13 -6.28 3.55
C ASN A 145 -17.04 -7.36 3.58
N THR A 146 -16.25 -7.39 4.66
CA THR A 146 -15.20 -8.40 4.85
C THR A 146 -15.78 -9.81 5.01
N PHE A 147 -17.11 -9.94 5.11
CA PHE A 147 -17.82 -11.19 5.13
C PHE A 147 -17.63 -11.93 3.80
N GLY A 148 -16.82 -12.99 3.81
CA GLY A 148 -16.54 -13.82 2.64
C GLY A 148 -15.17 -13.63 2.01
N LEU A 149 -14.33 -12.72 2.51
CA LEU A 149 -12.90 -12.72 2.19
C LEU A 149 -12.22 -13.81 3.03
N ASP A 150 -11.43 -14.66 2.39
CA ASP A 150 -10.48 -15.49 3.15
C ASP A 150 -9.39 -14.61 3.79
N GLU A 151 -8.77 -15.14 4.84
CA GLU A 151 -7.78 -14.41 5.64
C GLU A 151 -6.59 -13.92 4.81
N ILE A 152 -6.22 -14.65 3.75
CA ILE A 152 -5.09 -14.33 2.87
C ILE A 152 -5.41 -13.10 2.03
N ASN A 153 -6.60 -13.05 1.44
CA ASN A 153 -7.06 -11.92 0.64
C ASN A 153 -7.23 -10.67 1.50
N LEU A 154 -7.77 -10.80 2.71
CA LEU A 154 -7.86 -9.69 3.65
C LEU A 154 -6.47 -9.17 4.03
N ALA A 155 -5.53 -10.06 4.39
CA ALA A 155 -4.16 -9.68 4.71
C ALA A 155 -3.47 -8.96 3.54
N LYS A 156 -3.62 -9.48 2.31
CA LYS A 156 -3.08 -8.85 1.12
C LYS A 156 -3.66 -7.44 0.92
N LYS A 157 -4.97 -7.27 1.04
CA LYS A 157 -5.60 -5.95 0.90
C LYS A 157 -5.06 -4.96 1.95
N THR A 158 -4.99 -5.36 3.22
CA THR A 158 -4.46 -4.54 4.31
C THR A 158 -3.02 -4.10 4.06
N ILE A 159 -2.17 -5.01 3.60
CA ILE A 159 -0.76 -4.74 3.29
C ILE A 159 -0.63 -3.71 2.16
N TYR A 160 -1.32 -3.92 1.03
CA TYR A 160 -1.22 -3.01 -0.11
C TYR A 160 -1.87 -1.66 0.17
N TYR A 161 -2.92 -1.63 0.98
CA TYR A 161 -3.54 -0.39 1.46
C TYR A 161 -2.55 0.45 2.28
N ALA A 162 -1.84 -0.17 3.24
CA ALA A 162 -0.81 0.51 4.03
C ALA A 162 0.33 1.07 3.16
N LEU A 163 0.73 0.36 2.09
CA LEU A 163 1.74 0.86 1.14
C LEU A 163 1.23 2.06 0.34
N ALA A 164 -0.05 2.10 -0.03
CA ALA A 164 -0.66 3.27 -0.67
C ALA A 164 -0.73 4.47 0.28
N GLU A 165 -1.03 4.27 1.56
CA GLU A 165 -1.01 5.33 2.58
C GLU A 165 0.39 5.93 2.74
N VAL A 166 1.41 5.09 2.80
CA VAL A 166 2.82 5.52 2.85
C VAL A 166 3.23 6.23 1.56
N LEU A 167 2.80 5.75 0.39
CA LEU A 167 3.08 6.44 -0.87
C LEU A 167 2.46 7.84 -0.86
N LEU A 168 1.20 7.96 -0.43
CA LEU A 168 0.52 9.25 -0.34
C LEU A 168 1.22 10.18 0.63
N SER A 169 1.94 9.66 1.63
CA SER A 169 2.66 10.47 2.61
C SER A 169 3.96 11.10 2.09
N PHE A 170 4.44 10.72 0.89
CA PHE A 170 5.70 11.22 0.36
C PHE A 170 5.61 12.70 0.00
N ASP A 171 6.67 13.45 0.31
CA ASP A 171 6.77 14.88 0.00
C ASP A 171 6.50 15.20 -1.47
N ARG A 172 7.00 14.36 -2.39
CA ARG A 172 6.81 14.51 -3.84
C ARG A 172 5.34 14.39 -4.28
N ILE A 173 4.48 13.85 -3.41
CA ILE A 173 3.04 13.70 -3.61
C ILE A 173 2.29 14.75 -2.78
N ILE A 174 2.43 14.76 -1.45
CA ILE A 174 1.69 15.71 -0.57
C ILE A 174 1.90 17.17 -0.96
N GLN A 175 3.08 17.55 -1.45
CA GLN A 175 3.33 18.95 -1.83
C GLN A 175 2.42 19.44 -2.97
N ASN A 176 1.86 18.53 -3.76
CA ASN A 176 0.92 18.87 -4.84
C ASN A 176 -0.52 19.05 -4.33
N ALA A 177 -0.82 18.71 -3.07
CA ALA A 177 -2.12 19.00 -2.48
C ALA A 177 -2.26 20.48 -2.10
N ASP A 178 -3.44 21.05 -2.33
CA ASP A 178 -3.84 22.32 -1.72
C ASP A 178 -4.18 22.12 -0.22
N ASP A 179 -4.55 23.20 0.47
CA ASP A 179 -4.82 23.16 1.90
C ASP A 179 -6.12 22.43 2.27
N ASP A 180 -7.12 22.43 1.39
CA ASP A 180 -8.40 21.74 1.61
C ASP A 180 -8.21 20.22 1.39
N GLN A 181 -7.49 19.85 0.34
CA GLN A 181 -7.08 18.47 0.08
C GLN A 181 -6.25 17.90 1.24
N LYS A 182 -5.27 18.66 1.75
CA LYS A 182 -4.51 18.25 2.95
C LYS A 182 -5.44 18.07 4.17
N LYS A 183 -6.43 18.94 4.37
CA LYS A 183 -7.42 18.78 5.47
C LYS A 183 -8.17 17.47 5.34
N HIS A 184 -8.66 17.17 4.13
CA HIS A 184 -9.41 15.94 3.85
C HIS A 184 -8.56 14.69 4.04
N ILE A 185 -7.30 14.71 3.60
CA ILE A 185 -6.38 13.58 3.80
C ILE A 185 -6.11 13.38 5.30
N ALA A 186 -5.87 14.47 6.06
CA ALA A 186 -5.66 14.38 7.50
C ALA A 186 -6.88 13.79 8.22
N LEU A 187 -8.08 14.32 7.96
CA LEU A 187 -9.34 13.78 8.50
C LEU A 187 -9.52 12.30 8.16
N PHE A 188 -9.37 11.94 6.88
CA PHE A 188 -9.50 10.57 6.42
C PHE A 188 -8.52 9.62 7.12
N SER A 189 -7.26 10.03 7.29
CA SER A 189 -6.24 9.24 7.97
C SER A 189 -6.53 9.07 9.47
N CYS A 190 -7.07 10.10 10.15
CA CYS A 190 -7.51 9.97 11.55
C CYS A 190 -8.68 8.99 11.69
N ASP A 191 -9.68 9.09 10.80
CA ASP A 191 -10.82 8.18 10.80
C ASP A 191 -10.40 6.72 10.50
N LEU A 192 -9.32 6.52 9.72
CA LEU A 192 -8.74 5.19 9.48
C LEU A 192 -8.12 4.62 10.75
N ILE A 193 -7.31 5.41 11.46
CA ILE A 193 -6.68 5.01 12.72
C ILE A 193 -7.74 4.53 13.71
N GLU A 194 -8.80 5.32 13.90
CA GLU A 194 -9.91 4.98 14.82
C GLU A 194 -10.62 3.68 14.41
N SER A 195 -10.85 3.48 13.11
CA SER A 195 -11.50 2.27 12.62
C SER A 195 -10.62 1.02 12.74
N GLN A 196 -9.32 1.15 12.55
CA GLN A 196 -8.36 0.06 12.70
C GLN A 196 -8.23 -0.39 14.16
N GLU A 197 -8.20 0.56 15.12
CA GLU A 197 -8.17 0.26 16.55
C GLU A 197 -9.38 -0.58 17.01
N GLN A 198 -10.53 -0.43 16.36
CA GLN A 198 -11.73 -1.23 16.64
C GLN A 198 -11.66 -2.67 16.13
N LYS A 199 -10.63 -3.02 15.33
CA LYS A 199 -10.46 -4.34 14.69
C LYS A 199 -9.07 -4.92 14.97
N PRO A 200 -8.70 -5.16 16.24
CA PRO A 200 -7.35 -5.59 16.64
C PRO A 200 -6.96 -7.00 16.13
N SER A 201 -7.93 -7.82 15.71
CA SER A 201 -7.66 -9.11 15.05
C SER A 201 -7.20 -8.97 13.60
N VAL A 202 -7.44 -7.82 12.97
CA VAL A 202 -7.09 -7.53 11.58
C VAL A 202 -5.89 -6.58 11.50
N TYR A 203 -5.86 -5.56 12.37
CA TYR A 203 -4.85 -4.51 12.34
C TYR A 203 -3.98 -4.54 13.58
N GLY A 204 -2.66 -4.61 13.35
CA GLY A 204 -1.65 -4.37 14.38
C GLY A 204 -1.07 -2.96 14.27
N LEU A 205 -0.17 -2.63 15.20
CA LEU A 205 0.53 -1.33 15.24
C LEU A 205 1.27 -1.00 13.94
N SER A 206 1.74 -1.99 13.18
CA SER A 206 2.38 -1.74 11.88
C SER A 206 1.41 -1.16 10.85
N SER A 207 0.15 -1.64 10.80
CA SER A 207 -0.86 -1.14 9.87
C SER A 207 -1.35 0.24 10.30
N ILE A 208 -1.63 0.41 11.60
CA ILE A 208 -2.00 1.71 12.19
C ILE A 208 -0.87 2.73 12.00
N GLY A 209 0.39 2.29 12.06
CA GLY A 209 1.56 3.10 11.81
C GLY A 209 1.58 3.75 10.43
N ALA A 210 1.05 3.09 9.39
CA ALA A 210 0.95 3.67 8.05
C ALA A 210 -0.03 4.85 8.02
N SER A 211 -1.24 4.66 8.57
CA SER A 211 -2.26 5.70 8.68
C SER A 211 -1.80 6.87 9.56
N ALA A 212 -1.15 6.57 10.68
CA ALA A 212 -0.56 7.60 11.55
C ALA A 212 0.57 8.36 10.85
N TYR A 213 1.41 7.69 10.05
CA TYR A 213 2.49 8.34 9.31
C TYR A 213 1.94 9.29 8.24
N LEU A 214 0.87 8.90 7.55
CA LEU A 214 0.16 9.76 6.61
C LEU A 214 -0.40 11.01 7.32
N ALA A 215 -1.14 10.84 8.42
CA ALA A 215 -1.70 11.93 9.21
C ALA A 215 -0.60 12.91 9.67
N GLY A 216 0.46 12.37 10.27
CA GLY A 216 1.58 13.14 10.77
C GLY A 216 2.32 13.89 9.66
N SER A 217 2.53 13.27 8.50
CA SER A 217 3.22 13.88 7.35
C SER A 217 2.43 15.08 6.81
N VAL A 218 1.11 14.95 6.69
CA VAL A 218 0.24 16.03 6.24
C VAL A 218 0.21 17.18 7.24
N ILE A 219 0.03 16.88 8.53
CA ILE A 219 -0.03 17.88 9.61
C ILE A 219 1.30 18.63 9.74
N ALA A 220 2.43 17.95 9.56
CA ALA A 220 3.75 18.56 9.57
C ALA A 220 3.95 19.59 8.45
N LYS A 221 3.23 19.49 7.32
CA LYS A 221 3.31 20.49 6.24
C LYS A 221 2.61 21.80 6.58
N LYS A 222 1.62 21.80 7.47
CA LYS A 222 0.89 23.01 7.86
C LYS A 222 1.66 23.83 8.91
N LYS A 223 2.43 23.17 9.77
CA LYS A 223 3.21 23.83 10.84
C LYS A 223 4.62 24.16 10.34
N SER A 224 5.01 25.45 10.35
CA SER A 224 6.44 25.75 10.53
C SER A 224 6.89 25.05 11.82
N VAL A 225 7.97 24.29 11.77
CA VAL A 225 8.46 23.39 12.82
C VAL A 225 8.94 24.17 14.07
N THR A 226 8.01 24.76 14.82
CA THR A 226 8.28 25.39 16.12
C THR A 226 7.30 24.94 17.21
N ARG A 227 6.29 24.13 16.89
CA ARG A 227 5.27 23.65 17.86
C ARG A 227 4.69 22.26 17.60
N ALA A 228 5.28 21.46 16.70
CA ALA A 228 5.02 20.03 16.73
C ALA A 228 5.68 19.49 18.00
N GLY A 229 4.91 18.93 18.94
CA GLY A 229 5.47 18.35 20.15
C GLY A 229 6.50 17.26 19.82
N ASN A 230 7.44 17.02 20.73
CA ASN A 230 8.55 16.08 20.51
C ASN A 230 8.08 14.72 19.96
N VAL A 231 6.91 14.23 20.40
CA VAL A 231 6.34 12.96 19.94
C VAL A 231 6.11 12.89 18.42
N LEU A 232 5.59 13.95 17.78
CA LEU A 232 5.33 13.94 16.34
C LEU A 232 6.63 13.97 15.54
N SER A 233 7.59 14.81 15.95
CA SER A 233 8.88 14.86 15.28
C SER A 233 9.64 13.54 15.42
N ASP A 234 9.65 12.97 16.63
CA ASP A 234 10.34 11.71 16.91
C ASP A 234 9.72 10.55 16.14
N PHE A 235 8.38 10.50 16.10
CA PHE A 235 7.64 9.54 15.28
C PHE A 235 7.94 9.68 13.79
N LEU A 236 7.92 10.89 13.22
CA LEU A 236 8.18 11.08 11.78
C LEU A 236 9.62 10.77 11.39
N ILE A 237 10.58 11.01 12.29
CA ILE A 237 11.99 10.60 12.11
C ILE A 237 12.10 9.07 12.13
N ARG A 238 11.44 8.42 13.09
CA ARG A 238 11.51 6.96 13.28
C ARG A 238 10.63 6.16 12.32
N LYS A 239 9.56 6.77 11.78
CA LYS A 239 8.62 6.20 10.79
C LYS A 239 7.88 4.94 11.26
N MET A 240 7.78 4.73 12.57
CA MET A 240 7.17 3.54 13.17
C MET A 240 6.65 3.90 14.55
N ILE A 241 5.50 3.37 14.95
CA ILE A 241 4.95 3.53 16.31
C ILE A 241 5.60 2.51 17.26
N LEU A 242 6.01 2.92 18.46
CA LEU A 242 6.60 2.02 19.47
C LEU A 242 5.56 1.25 20.28
N ASN A 243 4.49 1.93 20.67
CA ASN A 243 3.51 1.41 21.61
C ASN A 243 2.18 2.18 21.52
N ASN A 244 1.17 1.70 22.24
CA ASN A 244 -0.16 2.31 22.25
C ASN A 244 -0.19 3.69 22.91
N GLU A 245 0.73 3.99 23.83
CA GLU A 245 0.82 5.29 24.50
C GLU A 245 1.24 6.37 23.49
N GLU A 246 2.31 6.13 22.72
CA GLU A 246 2.73 7.01 21.63
C GLU A 246 1.60 7.19 20.60
N LEU A 247 0.85 6.13 20.27
CA LEU A 247 -0.30 6.24 19.37
C LEU A 247 -1.38 7.19 19.92
N GLN A 248 -1.72 7.13 21.21
CA GLN A 248 -2.70 8.05 21.78
C GLN A 248 -2.20 9.49 21.80
N GLU A 249 -0.92 9.72 22.15
CA GLU A 249 -0.32 11.06 22.09
C GLU A 249 -0.36 11.65 20.67
N LEU A 250 -0.03 10.83 19.66
CA LEU A 250 -0.13 11.25 18.25
C LEU A 250 -1.56 11.61 17.86
N LYS A 251 -2.55 10.80 18.26
CA LYS A 251 -3.98 11.10 18.00
C LYS A 251 -4.42 12.41 18.63
N ASP A 252 -3.97 12.72 19.84
CA ASP A 252 -4.24 14.01 20.48
C ASP A 252 -3.60 15.17 19.71
N VAL A 253 -2.35 15.02 19.26
CA VAL A 253 -1.69 16.00 18.39
C VAL A 253 -2.46 16.18 17.08
N TYR A 254 -2.97 15.11 16.49
CA TYR A 254 -3.71 15.15 15.24
C TYR A 254 -5.05 15.86 15.38
N LYS A 255 -5.85 15.46 16.36
CA LYS A 255 -7.14 16.07 16.68
C LYS A 255 -6.99 17.57 16.96
N ASN A 256 -6.01 17.96 17.77
CA ASN A 256 -5.73 19.37 18.04
C ASN A 256 -5.33 20.14 16.79
N SER A 257 -4.56 19.53 15.89
CA SER A 257 -4.12 20.19 14.65
C SER A 257 -5.27 20.36 13.66
N ILE A 258 -6.16 19.36 13.54
CA ILE A 258 -7.34 19.39 12.66
C ILE A 258 -8.38 20.40 13.15
N ASN A 259 -8.60 20.50 14.47
CA ASN A 259 -9.52 21.49 15.04
C ASN A 259 -9.07 22.94 14.78
N ASN A 260 -7.78 23.15 14.54
CA ASN A 260 -7.17 24.45 14.27
C ASN A 260 -6.72 24.61 12.80
N TRP A 261 -7.28 23.80 11.88
CA TRP A 261 -6.84 23.72 10.49
C TRP A 261 -7.17 24.96 9.65
#